data_AF-A0AAD6XP03-F1
#
_entry.id   AF-A0AAD6XP03-F1
#
_cell.length_a   1.000
_cell.length_b   1.000
_cell.length_c   1.000
_cell.angle_alpha   90.00
_cell.angle_beta   90.00
_cell.angle_gamma   90.00
#
_symmetry.space_group_name_H-M   'P 1'
#
loop_
_entity.id
_entity.type
_entity.pdbx_description
1 polymer ?
#
loop_
_entity_poly.entity_id
_entity_poly.type
_entity_poly.pdbx_seq_one_letter_code
_entity_poly.pdbx_strand_id
1 'polypeptide(L)'
;MHDSDDARKPDLQDAYAAADLQKLGYTQEMTRSRGLSHILFSDLIFPIAYGLAAPIATSLIAGGPATIIWGWVAVAILSLPLAFSLGEICAKYPTSAGAYYWCFRLAPPRYKLLLSWINGWLTLVGVWTVSLSVTFGTAQLVVAGTGIYLPDWDVKPWHTCKFHITEFPSSSVDAQPDLIFLAVTAVAVLFCVFFNSILPTIDIISAYWTLLGVIVILVCVSVKAAAGRHSAAFALGHFDPSPSGWTPGWAFCIGLLPVPYTFSAIGMRDVVASMAEEVHNPSSDLPRAIVWSIPIGFLCGVLFLVPIMFTLPDIATLISVASGQPIALMFELIMGSKGGGFGLWFIIFGIGMFCAISISCAASRATWAFARDGAIPFHTTFSKVNKHLSGGIPLNALLLSTTIQVLLALIYLGSSAAFNAFVGVAVMALGSSYAMPVAISLASARRDMVESPFPLGRFGPALNGIAVVWAAFEMVLFSMPAVLPVTPQSMNYASVVFVAFALMSAAWYLISGRFHYTGPNIPEANSPTESAAAQVDEKKEFNVVQS
;
A
#
# COMPACT_ATOMS: atom_id res chain seq x y z
N MET A 1 -40.31 -3.79 -21.19
CA MET A 1 -40.51 -2.64 -20.27
C MET A 1 -39.87 -2.94 -18.90
N HIS A 2 -38.67 -3.55 -18.88
CA HIS A 2 -38.03 -4.05 -17.66
C HIS A 2 -36.53 -3.69 -17.60
N ASP A 3 -36.13 -2.62 -18.28
CA ASP A 3 -34.72 -2.23 -18.46
C ASP A 3 -34.44 -0.78 -17.98
N SER A 4 -35.45 -0.09 -17.45
CA SER A 4 -35.33 1.30 -16.95
C SER A 4 -35.20 1.40 -15.43
N ASP A 5 -35.43 0.31 -14.69
CA ASP A 5 -35.36 0.31 -13.22
C ASP A 5 -33.97 -0.02 -12.68
N ASP A 6 -33.11 -0.70 -13.46
CA ASP A 6 -31.74 -1.01 -13.04
C ASP A 6 -30.76 0.13 -13.34
N ALA A 7 -31.05 0.98 -14.33
CA ALA A 7 -30.28 2.20 -14.61
C ALA A 7 -30.60 3.37 -13.64
N ARG A 8 -31.74 3.34 -12.93
CA ARG A 8 -32.10 4.36 -11.92
C ARG A 8 -31.49 4.13 -10.54
N LYS A 9 -31.08 2.89 -10.23
CA LYS A 9 -30.50 2.56 -8.92
C LYS A 9 -29.10 3.15 -8.68
N PRO A 10 -28.17 3.18 -9.66
CA PRO A 10 -26.88 3.82 -9.50
C PRO A 10 -27.02 5.32 -9.21
N ASP A 11 -27.85 6.03 -9.98
CA ASP A 11 -28.05 7.49 -9.83
C ASP A 11 -28.63 7.87 -8.46
N LEU A 12 -29.58 7.08 -7.93
CA LEU A 12 -30.15 7.32 -6.61
C LEU A 12 -29.15 6.99 -5.49
N GLN A 13 -28.41 5.88 -5.60
CA GLN A 13 -27.37 5.51 -4.64
C GLN A 13 -26.24 6.53 -4.61
N ASP A 14 -25.86 7.05 -5.77
CA ASP A 14 -24.87 8.11 -5.92
C ASP A 14 -25.37 9.42 -5.29
N ALA A 15 -26.65 9.75 -5.44
CA ALA A 15 -27.23 10.92 -4.75
C ALA A 15 -27.16 10.78 -3.21
N TYR A 16 -27.48 9.60 -2.66
CA TYR A 16 -27.37 9.34 -1.22
C TYR A 16 -25.92 9.42 -0.72
N ALA A 17 -24.98 8.80 -1.44
CA ALA A 17 -23.57 8.85 -1.07
C ALA A 17 -23.00 10.27 -1.16
N ALA A 18 -23.48 11.10 -2.10
CA ALA A 18 -23.09 12.51 -2.18
C ALA A 18 -23.66 13.32 -1.00
N ALA A 19 -24.90 13.06 -0.62
CA ALA A 19 -25.53 13.67 0.55
C ALA A 19 -24.83 13.26 1.86
N ASP A 20 -24.43 12.00 2.01
CA ASP A 20 -23.68 11.54 3.19
C ASP A 20 -22.28 12.16 3.27
N LEU A 21 -21.61 12.35 2.13
CA LEU A 21 -20.34 13.07 2.08
C LEU A 21 -20.51 14.56 2.47
N GLN A 22 -21.60 15.19 2.03
CA GLN A 22 -21.95 16.55 2.45
C GLN A 22 -22.23 16.66 3.95
N LYS A 23 -22.89 15.66 4.56
CA LYS A 23 -23.07 15.59 6.03
C LYS A 23 -21.74 15.49 6.77
N LEU A 24 -20.73 14.89 6.15
CA LEU A 24 -19.37 14.81 6.69
C LEU A 24 -18.56 16.09 6.44
N GLY A 25 -19.12 17.03 5.66
CA GLY A 25 -18.57 18.35 5.37
C GLY A 25 -17.74 18.46 4.10
N TYR A 26 -17.83 17.46 3.24
CA TYR A 26 -17.08 17.41 1.98
C TYR A 26 -18.02 17.52 0.78
N THR A 27 -17.62 18.34 -0.19
CA THR A 27 -18.24 18.36 -1.52
C THR A 27 -17.53 17.35 -2.41
N GLN A 28 -18.29 16.50 -3.09
CA GLN A 28 -17.75 15.52 -4.04
C GLN A 28 -17.14 16.25 -5.25
N GLU A 29 -15.86 16.00 -5.53
CA GLU A 29 -15.17 16.60 -6.69
C GLU A 29 -14.82 15.57 -7.78
N MET A 30 -14.80 14.28 -7.46
CA MET A 30 -14.50 13.19 -8.40
C MET A 30 -15.74 12.46 -8.90
N THR A 31 -15.67 11.98 -10.14
CA THR A 31 -16.73 11.20 -10.78
C THR A 31 -16.70 9.77 -10.27
N ARG A 32 -17.86 9.25 -9.83
CA ARG A 32 -17.98 7.84 -9.44
C ARG A 32 -17.82 6.94 -10.64
N SER A 33 -16.99 5.92 -10.48
CA SER A 33 -16.66 4.97 -11.55
C SER A 33 -16.37 3.56 -11.03
N ARG A 34 -16.22 3.38 -9.71
CA ARG A 34 -15.78 2.12 -9.10
C ARG A 34 -16.90 1.47 -8.30
N GLY A 35 -17.21 0.22 -8.65
CA GLY A 35 -18.09 -0.65 -7.84
C GLY A 35 -17.28 -1.55 -6.90
N LEU A 36 -17.96 -2.28 -6.01
CA LEU A 36 -17.34 -3.22 -5.06
C LEU A 36 -16.35 -4.18 -5.74
N SER A 37 -16.70 -4.76 -6.89
CA SER A 37 -15.81 -5.66 -7.63
C SER A 37 -14.52 -4.97 -8.08
N HIS A 38 -14.56 -3.71 -8.49
CA HIS A 38 -13.37 -2.97 -8.93
C HIS A 38 -12.40 -2.73 -7.78
N ILE A 39 -12.91 -2.37 -6.60
CA ILE A 39 -12.12 -2.12 -5.38
C ILE A 39 -11.57 -3.44 -4.85
N LEU A 40 -12.41 -4.48 -4.82
CA LEU A 40 -12.00 -5.81 -4.43
C LEU A 40 -10.91 -6.35 -5.37
N PHE A 41 -11.08 -6.31 -6.69
CA PHE A 41 -10.09 -6.86 -7.60
C PHE A 41 -8.78 -6.04 -7.66
N SER A 42 -8.86 -4.71 -7.49
CA SER A 42 -7.68 -3.86 -7.37
C SER A 42 -6.94 -4.10 -6.04
N ASP A 43 -7.63 -4.17 -4.91
CA ASP A 43 -6.97 -4.16 -3.59
C ASP A 43 -6.73 -5.56 -2.97
N LEU A 44 -7.41 -6.63 -3.44
CA LEU A 44 -7.37 -7.96 -2.81
C LEU A 44 -6.32 -8.93 -3.38
N ILE A 45 -6.04 -8.93 -4.69
CA ILE A 45 -5.42 -10.09 -5.37
C ILE A 45 -4.04 -9.80 -5.98
N PHE A 46 -3.81 -8.63 -6.60
CA PHE A 46 -2.61 -8.45 -7.41
C PHE A 46 -1.30 -8.17 -6.64
N PRO A 47 -1.27 -7.47 -5.48
CA PRO A 47 0.01 -7.16 -4.83
C PRO A 47 0.69 -8.38 -4.19
N ILE A 48 0.01 -9.52 -4.03
CA ILE A 48 0.48 -10.64 -3.22
C ILE A 48 1.72 -11.29 -3.82
N ALA A 49 1.64 -11.70 -5.10
CA ALA A 49 2.73 -12.39 -5.76
C ALA A 49 3.96 -11.50 -5.86
N TYR A 50 3.77 -10.21 -6.18
CA TYR A 50 4.85 -9.24 -6.25
C TYR A 50 5.41 -8.87 -4.87
N GLY A 51 4.55 -8.58 -3.89
CA GLY A 51 4.92 -8.18 -2.53
C GLY A 51 5.61 -9.29 -1.74
N LEU A 52 5.33 -10.55 -2.07
CA LEU A 52 6.08 -11.70 -1.56
C LEU A 52 7.37 -11.95 -2.35
N ALA A 53 7.34 -11.77 -3.67
CA ALA A 53 8.49 -11.98 -4.54
C ALA A 53 9.62 -10.98 -4.31
N ALA A 54 9.28 -9.68 -4.23
CA ALA A 54 10.27 -8.61 -4.21
C ALA A 54 11.17 -8.62 -2.96
N PRO A 55 10.68 -8.91 -1.75
CA PRO A 55 11.52 -8.98 -0.55
C PRO A 55 11.85 -10.41 -0.09
N ILE A 56 11.61 -11.44 -0.92
CA ILE A 56 11.78 -12.86 -0.55
C ILE A 56 13.18 -13.19 -0.03
N ALA A 57 14.20 -12.46 -0.50
CA ALA A 57 15.59 -12.62 -0.07
C ALA A 57 15.76 -12.45 1.45
N THR A 58 15.03 -11.50 2.06
CA THR A 58 15.16 -11.21 3.49
C THR A 58 14.64 -12.35 4.36
N SER A 59 13.50 -12.96 4.01
CA SER A 59 13.01 -14.16 4.71
C SER A 59 13.92 -15.36 4.50
N LEU A 60 14.54 -15.47 3.31
CA LEU A 60 15.45 -16.58 3.01
C LEU A 60 16.73 -16.51 3.85
N ILE A 61 17.29 -15.30 4.05
CA ILE A 61 18.45 -15.04 4.92
C ILE A 61 18.12 -15.32 6.39
N ALA A 62 16.92 -14.96 6.83
CA ALA A 62 16.56 -14.95 8.24
C ALA A 62 16.16 -16.32 8.79
N GLY A 63 15.53 -17.18 8.00
CA GLY A 63 15.10 -18.49 8.49
C GLY A 63 14.48 -19.42 7.47
N GLY A 64 14.75 -19.18 6.17
CA GLY A 64 14.41 -20.11 5.11
C GLY A 64 12.90 -20.39 4.93
N PRO A 65 12.56 -21.57 4.36
CA PRO A 65 11.19 -21.93 3.98
C PRO A 65 10.17 -21.94 5.13
N ALA A 66 10.56 -22.43 6.32
CA ALA A 66 9.67 -22.49 7.47
C ALA A 66 9.22 -21.09 7.91
N THR A 67 10.13 -20.11 7.86
CA THR A 67 9.83 -18.73 8.24
C THR A 67 8.90 -18.06 7.25
N ILE A 68 9.05 -18.35 5.95
CA ILE A 68 8.20 -17.81 4.88
C ILE A 68 6.76 -18.30 5.05
N ILE A 69 6.54 -19.61 5.22
CA ILE A 69 5.18 -20.18 5.30
C ILE A 69 4.51 -19.86 6.64
N TRP A 70 5.16 -20.17 7.77
CA TRP A 70 4.56 -19.95 9.08
C TRP A 70 4.50 -18.46 9.44
N GLY A 71 5.42 -17.65 8.91
CA GLY A 71 5.33 -16.20 8.99
C GLY A 71 4.14 -15.65 8.21
N TRP A 72 3.88 -16.16 7.00
CA TRP A 72 2.68 -15.83 6.23
C TRP A 72 1.39 -16.10 7.01
N VAL A 73 1.28 -17.28 7.62
CA VAL A 73 0.12 -17.68 8.43
C VAL A 73 -0.02 -16.80 9.67
N ALA A 74 1.06 -16.60 10.43
CA ALA A 74 1.03 -15.86 11.68
C ALA A 74 0.63 -14.39 11.45
N VAL A 75 1.25 -13.72 10.49
CA VAL A 75 0.98 -12.30 10.21
C VAL A 75 -0.42 -12.11 9.62
N ALA A 76 -0.90 -13.02 8.78
CA ALA A 76 -2.28 -12.96 8.28
C ALA A 76 -3.30 -12.97 9.44
N ILE A 77 -3.10 -13.85 10.42
CA ILE A 77 -3.97 -13.93 11.61
C ILE A 77 -3.86 -12.66 12.47
N LEU A 78 -2.66 -12.11 12.65
CA LEU A 78 -2.43 -10.90 13.46
C LEU A 78 -2.92 -9.62 12.77
N SER A 79 -2.98 -9.61 11.44
CA SER A 79 -3.47 -8.49 10.62
C SER A 79 -5.00 -8.43 10.50
N LEU A 80 -5.70 -9.57 10.68
CA LEU A 80 -7.16 -9.65 10.65
C LEU A 80 -7.85 -8.73 11.67
N PRO A 81 -7.50 -8.74 12.98
CA PRO A 81 -8.06 -7.82 13.97
C PRO A 81 -7.95 -6.35 13.57
N LEU A 82 -6.81 -5.95 13.01
CA LEU A 82 -6.59 -4.59 12.53
C LEU A 82 -7.53 -4.26 11.36
N ALA A 83 -7.73 -5.20 10.42
CA ALA A 83 -8.63 -5.02 9.28
C ALA A 83 -10.09 -4.90 9.70
N PHE A 84 -10.53 -5.74 10.64
CA PHE A 84 -11.87 -5.65 11.22
C PHE A 84 -12.10 -4.29 11.90
N SER A 85 -11.15 -3.86 12.73
CA SER A 85 -11.25 -2.61 13.50
C SER A 85 -11.34 -1.38 12.59
N LEU A 86 -10.55 -1.36 11.51
CA LEU A 86 -10.57 -0.25 10.55
C LEU A 86 -11.76 -0.34 9.60
N GLY A 87 -12.25 -1.54 9.28
CA GLY A 87 -13.51 -1.73 8.56
C GLY A 87 -14.69 -1.11 9.31
N GLU A 88 -14.77 -1.29 10.63
CA GLU A 88 -15.81 -0.66 11.46
C GLU A 88 -15.74 0.88 11.47
N ILE A 89 -14.53 1.43 11.54
CA ILE A 89 -14.30 2.89 11.50
C ILE A 89 -14.67 3.46 10.12
N CYS A 90 -14.22 2.79 9.05
CA CYS A 90 -14.48 3.19 7.68
C CYS A 90 -15.98 3.13 7.33
N ALA A 91 -16.70 2.12 7.85
CA ALA A 91 -18.14 1.98 7.65
C ALA A 91 -18.91 3.19 8.21
N LYS A 92 -18.44 3.73 9.34
CA LYS A 92 -19.05 4.88 10.00
C LYS A 92 -18.64 6.22 9.36
N TYR A 93 -17.40 6.33 8.89
CA TYR A 93 -16.86 7.56 8.30
C TYR A 93 -16.22 7.29 6.93
N PRO A 94 -17.04 7.06 5.88
CA PRO A 94 -16.55 6.81 4.53
C PRO A 94 -16.11 8.12 3.86
N THR A 95 -14.87 8.56 4.10
CA THR A 95 -14.32 9.81 3.54
C THR A 95 -13.04 9.60 2.76
N SER A 96 -12.84 10.36 1.68
CA SER A 96 -11.57 10.45 0.92
C SER A 96 -10.37 10.90 1.74
N ALA A 97 -10.65 11.51 2.89
CA ALA A 97 -9.66 11.96 3.85
C ALA A 97 -9.06 10.81 4.71
N GLY A 98 -9.56 9.58 4.60
CA GLY A 98 -8.95 8.38 5.19
C GLY A 98 -8.61 8.47 6.68
N ALA A 99 -7.47 7.91 7.07
CA ALA A 99 -7.12 7.71 8.48
C ALA A 99 -6.99 9.00 9.30
N TYR A 100 -6.62 10.13 8.69
CA TYR A 100 -6.48 11.38 9.44
C TYR A 100 -7.85 11.97 9.83
N TYR A 101 -8.86 11.83 8.97
CA TYR A 101 -10.24 12.20 9.32
C TYR A 101 -10.77 11.34 10.47
N TRP A 102 -10.49 10.02 10.44
CA TRP A 102 -10.87 9.12 11.52
C TRP A 102 -10.22 9.52 12.85
N CYS A 103 -8.93 9.87 12.82
CA CYS A 103 -8.23 10.40 14.00
C CYS A 103 -8.88 11.70 14.49
N PHE A 104 -9.22 12.63 13.59
CA PHE A 104 -9.85 13.90 13.97
C PHE A 104 -11.21 13.70 14.68
N ARG A 105 -12.03 12.76 14.20
CA ARG A 105 -13.37 12.48 14.76
C ARG A 105 -13.32 11.71 16.07
N LEU A 106 -12.42 10.73 16.18
CA LEU A 106 -12.32 9.86 17.36
C LEU A 106 -11.49 10.49 18.50
N ALA A 107 -10.64 11.46 18.17
CA ALA A 107 -9.76 12.08 19.14
C ALA A 107 -10.50 13.03 20.10
N PRO A 108 -10.03 13.13 21.36
CA PRO A 108 -10.58 14.09 22.31
C PRO A 108 -10.39 15.54 21.81
N PRO A 109 -11.31 16.47 22.16
CA PRO A 109 -11.32 17.84 21.62
C PRO A 109 -10.02 18.62 21.78
N ARG A 110 -9.22 18.30 22.82
CA ARG A 110 -7.94 18.95 23.11
C ARG A 110 -6.81 18.55 22.16
N TYR A 111 -6.85 17.34 21.59
CA TYR A 111 -5.76 16.78 20.79
C TYR A 111 -6.15 16.44 19.35
N LYS A 112 -7.42 16.63 18.97
CA LYS A 112 -7.95 16.26 17.64
C LYS A 112 -7.15 16.84 16.45
N LEU A 113 -6.74 18.11 16.53
CA LEU A 113 -5.97 18.76 15.46
C LEU A 113 -4.54 18.18 15.36
N LEU A 114 -3.89 17.97 16.50
CA LEU A 114 -2.53 17.44 16.56
C LEU A 114 -2.48 15.99 16.06
N LEU A 115 -3.40 15.13 16.52
CA LEU A 115 -3.44 13.71 16.15
C LEU A 115 -3.80 13.54 14.67
N SER A 116 -4.78 14.31 14.17
CA SER A 116 -5.11 14.33 12.73
C SER A 116 -3.91 14.75 11.89
N TRP A 117 -3.18 15.78 12.32
CA TRP A 117 -1.99 16.26 11.60
C TRP A 117 -0.88 15.21 11.55
N ILE A 118 -0.51 14.65 12.69
CA ILE A 118 0.54 13.61 12.75
C ILE A 118 0.12 12.43 11.88
N ASN A 119 -1.14 11.98 11.98
CA ASN A 119 -1.63 10.88 11.18
C ASN A 119 -1.60 11.17 9.68
N GLY A 120 -2.02 12.37 9.26
CA GLY A 120 -2.02 12.76 7.85
C GLY A 120 -0.61 12.79 7.25
N TRP A 121 0.38 13.30 8.00
CA TRP A 121 1.78 13.27 7.58
C TRP A 121 2.35 11.86 7.53
N LEU A 122 2.01 11.00 8.49
CA LEU A 122 2.41 9.59 8.46
C LEU A 122 1.83 8.87 7.22
N THR A 123 0.55 9.11 6.89
CA THR A 123 -0.05 8.59 5.65
C THR A 123 0.66 9.12 4.41
N LEU A 124 0.93 10.43 4.30
CA LEU A 124 1.60 10.98 3.11
C LEU A 124 3.00 10.42 2.91
N VAL A 125 3.82 10.42 3.97
CA VAL A 125 5.18 9.89 3.92
C VAL A 125 5.13 8.40 3.57
N GLY A 126 4.22 7.65 4.20
CA GLY A 126 4.02 6.22 3.91
C GLY A 126 3.66 5.96 2.45
N VAL A 127 2.68 6.68 1.89
CA VAL A 127 2.25 6.46 0.51
C VAL A 127 3.33 6.88 -0.50
N TRP A 128 4.06 7.97 -0.27
CA TRP A 128 5.18 8.37 -1.15
C TRP A 128 6.32 7.35 -1.12
N THR A 129 6.67 6.84 0.06
CA THR A 129 7.77 5.87 0.23
C THR A 129 7.39 4.46 -0.21
N VAL A 130 6.12 4.03 -0.11
CA VAL A 130 5.67 2.76 -0.71
C VAL A 130 5.64 2.86 -2.23
N SER A 131 5.16 3.98 -2.81
CA SER A 131 5.21 4.20 -4.25
C SER A 131 6.64 4.08 -4.80
N LEU A 132 7.60 4.67 -4.09
CA LEU A 132 9.02 4.52 -4.36
C LEU A 132 9.48 3.07 -4.29
N SER A 133 9.13 2.34 -3.22
CA SER A 133 9.49 0.94 -3.03
C SER A 133 9.04 0.06 -4.19
N VAL A 134 7.77 0.19 -4.61
CA VAL A 134 7.18 -0.62 -5.68
C VAL A 134 7.79 -0.29 -7.04
N THR A 135 7.92 0.98 -7.40
CA THR A 135 8.55 1.37 -8.67
C THR A 135 10.01 0.95 -8.74
N PHE A 136 10.73 1.06 -7.62
CA PHE A 136 12.12 0.61 -7.53
C PHE A 136 12.26 -0.90 -7.60
N GLY A 137 11.45 -1.67 -6.86
CA GLY A 137 11.44 -3.12 -6.95
C GLY A 137 11.10 -3.62 -8.36
N THR A 138 10.20 -2.92 -9.07
CA THR A 138 9.88 -3.22 -10.47
C THR A 138 11.04 -2.92 -11.41
N ALA A 139 11.79 -1.84 -11.17
CA ALA A 139 13.03 -1.57 -11.90
C ALA A 139 14.11 -2.65 -11.62
N GLN A 140 14.24 -3.12 -10.37
CA GLN A 140 15.13 -4.24 -10.05
C GLN A 140 14.72 -5.54 -10.75
N LEU A 141 13.41 -5.79 -10.92
CA LEU A 141 12.94 -6.92 -11.72
C LEU A 141 13.38 -6.81 -13.18
N VAL A 142 13.36 -5.63 -13.80
CA VAL A 142 13.89 -5.44 -15.16
C VAL A 142 15.35 -5.86 -15.24
N VAL A 143 16.16 -5.40 -14.29
CA VAL A 143 17.59 -5.77 -14.21
C VAL A 143 17.75 -7.29 -14.02
N ALA A 144 16.96 -7.89 -13.14
CA ALA A 144 16.98 -9.33 -12.91
C ALA A 144 16.58 -10.14 -14.17
N GLY A 145 15.61 -9.65 -14.95
CA GLY A 145 15.20 -10.27 -16.21
C GLY A 145 16.28 -10.20 -17.29
N THR A 146 17.02 -9.09 -17.37
CA THR A 146 18.16 -8.98 -18.30
C THR A 146 19.30 -9.93 -17.95
N GLY A 147 19.50 -10.23 -16.66
CA GLY A 147 20.52 -11.18 -16.19
C GLY A 147 20.31 -12.63 -16.66
N ILE A 148 19.09 -13.04 -17.00
CA ILE A 148 18.78 -14.38 -17.53
C ILE A 148 19.46 -14.60 -18.90
N TYR A 149 19.40 -13.58 -19.77
CA TYR A 149 19.91 -13.68 -21.14
C TYR A 149 21.35 -13.21 -21.29
N LEU A 150 21.81 -12.27 -20.44
CA LEU A 150 23.18 -11.77 -20.43
C LEU A 150 23.88 -12.06 -19.08
N PRO A 151 24.35 -13.30 -18.85
CA PRO A 151 25.02 -13.67 -17.60
C PRO A 151 26.41 -13.01 -17.42
N ASP A 152 27.04 -12.56 -18.50
CA ASP A 152 28.34 -11.86 -18.47
C ASP A 152 28.20 -10.32 -18.29
N TRP A 153 26.96 -9.82 -18.20
CA TRP A 153 26.73 -8.41 -17.93
C TRP A 153 26.94 -8.14 -16.44
N ASP A 154 28.09 -7.56 -16.11
CA ASP A 154 28.44 -7.14 -14.76
C ASP A 154 27.40 -6.11 -14.27
N VAL A 155 26.40 -6.57 -13.50
CA VAL A 155 25.32 -5.74 -12.97
C VAL A 155 25.90 -4.87 -11.87
N LYS A 156 26.53 -3.77 -12.27
CA LYS A 156 27.03 -2.78 -11.34
C LYS A 156 25.85 -1.94 -10.79
N PRO A 157 25.92 -1.45 -9.54
CA PRO A 157 24.81 -0.73 -8.89
C PRO A 157 24.25 0.48 -9.65
N TRP A 158 25.02 1.06 -10.58
CA TRP A 158 24.56 2.16 -11.43
C TRP A 158 23.44 1.74 -12.38
N HIS A 159 23.25 0.44 -12.70
CA HIS A 159 22.21 -0.06 -13.62
C HIS A 159 20.76 0.19 -13.18
N THR A 160 20.54 0.51 -11.91
CA THR A 160 19.23 0.86 -11.37
C THR A 160 19.06 2.36 -11.17
N CYS A 161 20.13 3.09 -10.84
CA CYS A 161 20.18 4.57 -10.81
C CYS A 161 21.64 5.11 -11.00
N LYS A 162 21.89 5.99 -11.97
CA LYS A 162 22.93 7.04 -11.95
C LYS A 162 22.60 8.31 -12.79
N PHE A 163 22.20 9.43 -12.16
CA PHE A 163 22.12 10.76 -12.81
C PHE A 163 23.40 11.50 -12.49
N HIS A 164 24.18 11.85 -13.51
CA HIS A 164 25.34 12.71 -13.33
C HIS A 164 24.99 14.12 -13.80
N ILE A 165 24.67 15.03 -12.86
CA ILE A 165 24.80 16.46 -13.09
C ILE A 165 25.97 16.96 -12.26
N THR A 166 27.17 16.91 -12.82
CA THR A 166 28.00 18.10 -13.12
C THR A 166 29.38 17.63 -13.62
N GLU A 167 29.54 17.60 -14.94
CA GLU A 167 30.49 18.45 -15.69
C GLU A 167 30.41 18.04 -17.18
N PHE A 168 29.79 18.87 -18.02
CA PHE A 168 29.98 18.78 -19.47
C PHE A 168 31.37 19.35 -19.79
N PRO A 169 32.21 18.63 -20.56
CA PRO A 169 32.12 18.82 -22.01
C PRO A 169 32.38 17.55 -22.87
N SER A 170 31.61 17.49 -23.96
CA SER A 170 31.90 16.91 -25.28
C SER A 170 32.33 15.44 -25.44
N SER A 171 31.57 14.79 -26.35
CA SER A 171 31.89 13.62 -27.19
C SER A 171 31.69 12.21 -26.62
N SER A 172 30.84 11.46 -27.36
CA SER A 172 30.57 10.01 -27.36
C SER A 172 29.90 9.38 -26.12
N VAL A 173 28.57 9.21 -26.24
CA VAL A 173 27.80 8.00 -25.91
C VAL A 173 28.33 7.14 -24.75
N ASP A 174 28.09 7.52 -23.50
CA ASP A 174 28.25 6.63 -22.32
C ASP A 174 27.41 7.11 -21.11
N ALA A 175 26.19 7.61 -21.36
CA ALA A 175 25.21 7.94 -20.33
C ALA A 175 24.08 6.89 -20.30
N GLN A 176 24.30 5.81 -19.57
CA GLN A 176 23.28 4.84 -19.17
C GLN A 176 23.70 4.43 -17.76
N PRO A 177 22.84 4.34 -16.71
CA PRO A 177 21.58 3.58 -16.68
C PRO A 177 20.60 4.05 -15.56
N ASP A 178 20.29 5.34 -15.58
CA ASP A 178 19.27 5.97 -14.73
C ASP A 178 17.86 5.90 -15.31
N LEU A 179 17.79 5.49 -16.58
CA LEU A 179 16.58 5.52 -17.37
C LEU A 179 15.58 4.45 -16.93
N ILE A 180 15.96 3.35 -16.30
CA ILE A 180 15.00 2.26 -16.06
C ILE A 180 14.00 2.64 -14.96
N PHE A 181 14.46 3.11 -13.80
CA PHE A 181 13.56 3.61 -12.75
C PHE A 181 12.78 4.84 -13.23
N LEU A 182 13.44 5.80 -13.88
CA LEU A 182 12.78 6.99 -14.39
C LEU A 182 11.79 6.66 -15.51
N ALA A 183 12.08 5.69 -16.38
CA ALA A 183 11.16 5.24 -17.44
C ALA A 183 10.00 4.46 -16.85
N VAL A 184 10.23 3.56 -15.88
CA VAL A 184 9.13 2.85 -15.18
C VAL A 184 8.22 3.87 -14.49
N THR A 185 8.80 4.86 -13.80
CA THR A 185 8.05 5.93 -13.14
C THR A 185 7.34 6.82 -14.16
N ALA A 186 8.00 7.21 -15.25
CA ALA A 186 7.41 8.03 -16.31
C ALA A 186 6.28 7.30 -17.03
N VAL A 187 6.42 5.99 -17.29
CA VAL A 187 5.36 5.14 -17.83
C VAL A 187 4.20 5.09 -16.83
N ALA A 188 4.46 4.81 -15.56
CA ALA A 188 3.40 4.75 -14.54
C ALA A 188 2.61 6.07 -14.45
N VAL A 189 3.32 7.22 -14.45
CA VAL A 189 2.72 8.56 -14.42
C VAL A 189 1.97 8.87 -15.72
N LEU A 190 2.52 8.51 -16.89
CA LEU A 190 1.87 8.71 -18.19
C LEU A 190 0.56 7.93 -18.27
N PHE A 191 0.55 6.69 -17.78
CA PHE A 191 -0.69 5.91 -17.66
C PHE A 191 -1.69 6.56 -16.70
N CYS A 192 -1.23 7.07 -15.56
CA CYS A 192 -2.10 7.79 -14.62
C CYS A 192 -2.69 9.08 -15.20
N VAL A 193 -1.93 9.82 -16.02
CA VAL A 193 -2.38 11.11 -16.59
C VAL A 193 -3.33 10.92 -17.78
N PHE A 194 -2.98 10.06 -18.74
CA PHE A 194 -3.73 9.93 -19.99
C PHE A 194 -4.82 8.85 -19.95
N PHE A 195 -4.65 7.81 -19.12
CA PHE A 195 -5.53 6.64 -19.10
C PHE A 195 -6.33 6.51 -17.80
N ASN A 196 -6.51 7.60 -17.04
CA ASN A 196 -7.27 7.58 -15.77
C ASN A 196 -8.68 7.00 -15.91
N SER A 197 -9.41 7.34 -16.98
CA SER A 197 -10.74 6.78 -17.23
C SER A 197 -10.74 5.27 -17.48
N ILE A 198 -9.61 4.70 -17.88
CA ILE A 198 -9.43 3.26 -18.17
C ILE A 198 -8.75 2.55 -16.99
N LEU A 199 -8.23 3.27 -15.99
CA LEU A 199 -7.61 2.68 -14.80
C LEU A 199 -8.51 1.63 -14.10
N PRO A 200 -9.81 1.86 -13.89
CA PRO A 200 -10.67 0.83 -13.30
C PRO A 200 -10.71 -0.48 -14.11
N THR A 201 -10.63 -0.37 -15.44
CA THR A 201 -10.56 -1.53 -16.34
C THR A 201 -9.17 -2.19 -16.30
N ILE A 202 -8.10 -1.40 -16.20
CA ILE A 202 -6.72 -1.90 -16.04
C ILE A 202 -6.59 -2.68 -14.73
N ASP A 203 -7.20 -2.20 -13.64
CA ASP A 203 -7.21 -2.88 -12.35
C ASP A 203 -7.86 -4.28 -12.46
N ILE A 204 -8.97 -4.40 -13.21
CA ILE A 204 -9.62 -5.70 -13.48
C ILE A 204 -8.70 -6.61 -14.31
N ILE A 205 -8.11 -6.09 -15.39
CA ILE A 205 -7.20 -6.87 -16.24
C ILE A 205 -6.00 -7.36 -15.43
N SER A 206 -5.45 -6.50 -14.56
CA SER A 206 -4.36 -6.83 -13.64
C SER A 206 -4.75 -7.93 -12.65
N ALA A 207 -5.97 -7.91 -12.12
CA ALA A 207 -6.46 -8.96 -11.23
C ALA A 207 -6.54 -10.32 -11.95
N TYR A 208 -7.06 -10.36 -13.19
CA TYR A 208 -7.06 -11.58 -13.99
C TYR A 208 -5.63 -12.02 -14.37
N TRP A 209 -4.76 -11.08 -14.73
CA TRP A 209 -3.34 -11.34 -15.01
C TRP A 209 -2.65 -11.98 -13.81
N THR A 210 -2.93 -11.49 -12.60
CA THR A 210 -2.32 -12.03 -11.38
C THR A 210 -2.90 -13.39 -11.01
N LEU A 211 -4.22 -13.56 -11.06
CA LEU A 211 -4.85 -14.85 -10.76
C LEU A 211 -4.37 -15.94 -11.73
N LEU A 212 -4.40 -15.66 -13.03
CA LEU A 212 -3.89 -16.56 -14.05
C LEU A 212 -2.38 -16.75 -13.89
N GLY A 213 -1.64 -15.69 -13.60
CA GLY A 213 -0.21 -15.70 -13.38
C GLY A 213 0.21 -16.60 -12.21
N VAL A 214 -0.46 -16.51 -11.07
CA VAL A 214 -0.24 -17.37 -9.90
C VAL A 214 -0.55 -18.83 -10.24
N ILE A 215 -1.64 -19.10 -10.97
CA ILE A 215 -1.99 -20.46 -11.42
C ILE A 215 -0.92 -21.01 -12.37
N VAL A 216 -0.46 -20.21 -13.35
CA VAL A 216 0.59 -20.59 -14.29
C VAL A 216 1.91 -20.84 -13.56
N ILE A 217 2.31 -19.96 -12.65
CA ILE A 217 3.51 -20.15 -11.81
C ILE A 217 3.37 -21.45 -11.01
N LEU A 218 2.24 -21.66 -10.33
CA LEU A 218 1.97 -22.87 -9.56
C LEU A 218 2.12 -24.13 -10.43
N VAL A 219 1.48 -24.18 -11.60
CA VAL A 219 1.53 -25.35 -12.50
C VAL A 219 2.92 -25.55 -13.08
N CYS A 220 3.55 -24.50 -13.63
CA CYS A 220 4.87 -24.60 -14.26
C CYS A 220 5.95 -25.04 -13.27
N VAL A 221 6.00 -24.41 -12.09
CA VAL A 221 6.94 -24.73 -11.02
C VAL A 221 6.71 -26.15 -10.53
N SER A 222 5.45 -26.53 -10.25
CA SER A 222 5.12 -27.85 -9.72
C SER A 222 5.38 -28.99 -10.71
N VAL A 223 5.14 -28.78 -12.01
CA VAL A 223 5.27 -29.82 -13.05
C VAL A 223 6.74 -30.02 -13.46
N LYS A 224 7.50 -28.94 -13.71
CA LYS A 224 8.87 -29.06 -14.19
C LYS A 224 9.84 -29.48 -13.09
N ALA A 225 9.83 -28.76 -11.95
CA ALA A 225 10.69 -29.00 -10.79
C ALA A 225 12.09 -29.56 -11.16
N ALA A 226 12.77 -28.94 -12.12
CA ALA A 226 14.01 -29.48 -12.70
C ALA A 226 15.17 -29.46 -11.71
N ALA A 227 15.12 -28.56 -10.73
CA ALA A 227 16.03 -28.48 -9.58
C ALA A 227 15.81 -29.59 -8.53
N GLY A 228 14.81 -30.47 -8.72
CA GLY A 228 14.40 -31.48 -7.75
C GLY A 228 13.24 -31.02 -6.86
N ARG A 229 12.59 -31.98 -6.19
CA ARG A 229 11.54 -31.71 -5.19
C ARG A 229 12.10 -31.97 -3.80
N HIS A 230 11.95 -30.99 -2.92
CA HIS A 230 12.26 -31.16 -1.52
C HIS A 230 11.18 -31.96 -0.79
N SER A 231 11.58 -32.64 0.29
CA SER A 231 10.61 -33.33 1.16
C SER A 231 9.69 -32.33 1.86
N ALA A 232 8.48 -32.75 2.24
CA ALA A 232 7.56 -31.91 3.02
C ALA A 232 8.18 -31.43 4.35
N ALA A 233 9.07 -32.24 4.94
CA ALA A 233 9.83 -31.86 6.14
C ALA A 233 10.79 -30.69 5.88
N PHE A 234 11.38 -30.60 4.69
CA PHE A 234 12.25 -29.49 4.32
C PHE A 234 11.43 -28.25 3.93
N ALA A 235 10.42 -28.41 3.07
CA ALA A 235 9.62 -27.28 2.60
C ALA A 235 8.81 -26.59 3.72
N LEU A 236 8.30 -27.34 4.71
CA LEU A 236 7.48 -26.80 5.80
C LEU A 236 8.24 -26.61 7.13
N GLY A 237 9.40 -27.29 7.29
CA GLY A 237 10.09 -27.40 8.57
C GLY A 237 11.57 -27.05 8.54
N HIS A 238 12.18 -26.81 7.38
CA HIS A 238 13.58 -26.39 7.35
C HIS A 238 13.71 -24.93 7.79
N PHE A 239 14.44 -24.74 8.88
CA PHE A 239 14.77 -23.46 9.46
C PHE A 239 16.28 -23.39 9.66
N ASP A 240 16.94 -22.51 8.90
CA ASP A 240 18.36 -22.23 9.06
C ASP A 240 18.57 -20.74 9.38
N PRO A 241 18.90 -20.39 10.64
CA PRO A 241 19.18 -19.01 11.03
C PRO A 241 20.64 -18.60 10.78
N SER A 242 21.51 -19.51 10.32
CA SER A 242 22.96 -19.28 10.19
C SER A 242 23.35 -18.05 9.35
N PRO A 243 22.64 -17.67 8.25
CA PRO A 243 23.00 -16.50 7.45
C PRO A 243 22.67 -15.17 8.13
N SER A 244 21.72 -15.16 9.08
CA SER A 244 21.28 -13.95 9.78
C SER A 244 22.18 -13.54 10.93
N GLY A 245 22.89 -14.50 11.54
CA GLY A 245 23.68 -14.29 12.76
C GLY A 245 22.87 -14.01 14.03
N TRP A 246 21.53 -13.98 13.97
CA TRP A 246 20.64 -13.75 15.11
C TRP A 246 20.31 -15.05 15.86
N THR A 247 19.90 -14.92 17.13
CA THR A 247 19.36 -16.08 17.87
C THR A 247 18.16 -16.68 17.13
N PRO A 248 17.98 -18.01 17.11
CA PRO A 248 16.94 -18.68 16.30
C PRO A 248 15.54 -18.07 16.41
N GLY A 249 15.09 -17.72 17.61
CA GLY A 249 13.76 -17.11 17.80
C GLY A 249 13.63 -15.71 17.18
N TRP A 250 14.67 -14.89 17.30
CA TRP A 250 14.66 -13.53 16.72
C TRP A 250 14.88 -13.53 15.22
N ALA A 251 15.68 -14.48 14.71
CA ALA A 251 15.87 -14.69 13.28
C ALA A 251 14.53 -15.02 12.59
N PHE A 252 13.68 -15.84 13.21
CA PHE A 252 12.30 -16.05 12.74
C PHE A 252 11.50 -14.74 12.69
N CYS A 253 11.56 -13.92 13.75
CA CYS A 253 10.87 -12.64 13.81
C CYS A 253 11.32 -11.64 12.72
N ILE A 254 12.62 -11.58 12.42
CA ILE A 254 13.16 -10.75 11.33
C ILE A 254 12.70 -11.28 9.96
N GLY A 255 12.66 -12.61 9.79
CA GLY A 255 12.18 -13.20 8.55
C GLY A 255 10.69 -12.99 8.28
N LEU A 256 9.94 -12.49 9.26
CA LEU A 256 8.54 -12.07 9.06
C LEU A 256 8.44 -10.83 8.17
N LEU A 257 9.43 -9.93 8.14
CA LEU A 257 9.32 -8.57 7.55
C LEU A 257 8.68 -8.47 6.15
N PRO A 258 8.96 -9.37 5.18
CA PRO A 258 8.27 -9.40 3.88
C PRO A 258 6.76 -9.50 3.96
N VAL A 259 6.27 -10.22 4.96
CA VAL A 259 4.87 -10.57 5.09
C VAL A 259 4.06 -9.34 5.56
N PRO A 260 4.41 -8.60 6.63
CA PRO A 260 3.81 -7.31 6.95
C PRO A 260 3.96 -6.29 5.84
N TYR A 261 5.09 -6.26 5.09
CA TYR A 261 5.20 -5.39 3.92
C TYR A 261 4.10 -5.69 2.90
N THR A 262 3.90 -6.98 2.60
CA THR A 262 2.85 -7.44 1.68
C THR A 262 1.47 -7.12 2.25
N PHE A 263 1.17 -7.43 3.52
CA PHE A 263 -0.14 -7.16 4.13
C PHE A 263 -0.39 -5.69 4.46
N SER A 264 0.65 -4.85 4.54
CA SER A 264 0.50 -3.39 4.64
C SER A 264 0.25 -2.79 3.25
N ALA A 265 0.69 -3.46 2.18
CA ALA A 265 0.36 -3.12 0.79
C ALA A 265 -1.00 -3.71 0.35
N ILE A 266 -1.37 -4.89 0.85
CA ILE A 266 -2.68 -5.55 0.62
C ILE A 266 -3.69 -4.90 1.55
N GLY A 267 -4.74 -4.32 0.99
CA GLY A 267 -5.72 -3.59 1.80
C GLY A 267 -5.14 -2.29 2.34
N MET A 268 -4.38 -1.55 1.52
CA MET A 268 -4.04 -0.15 1.75
C MET A 268 -5.30 0.65 2.09
N ARG A 269 -5.60 0.73 3.38
CA ARG A 269 -6.86 1.29 3.88
C ARG A 269 -6.96 2.78 3.57
N ASP A 270 -5.81 3.43 3.42
CA ASP A 270 -5.69 4.82 2.97
C ASP A 270 -5.88 4.97 1.46
N VAL A 271 -5.51 3.98 0.64
CA VAL A 271 -5.77 4.01 -0.81
C VAL A 271 -7.26 3.78 -1.06
N VAL A 272 -7.81 2.71 -0.47
CA VAL A 272 -9.25 2.43 -0.45
C VAL A 272 -10.03 3.65 0.05
N ALA A 273 -9.59 4.26 1.15
CA ALA A 273 -10.23 5.46 1.66
C ALA A 273 -10.02 6.66 0.72
N SER A 274 -8.84 6.90 0.16
CA SER A 274 -8.58 8.03 -0.75
C SER A 274 -9.40 7.98 -2.03
N MET A 275 -9.88 6.78 -2.40
CA MET A 275 -10.73 6.53 -3.54
C MET A 275 -12.22 6.47 -3.17
N ALA A 276 -12.59 6.74 -1.91
CA ALA A 276 -13.97 6.68 -1.44
C ALA A 276 -14.94 7.56 -2.26
N GLU A 277 -14.49 8.70 -2.77
CA GLU A 277 -15.29 9.59 -3.64
C GLU A 277 -15.57 8.99 -5.03
N GLU A 278 -14.81 7.98 -5.47
CA GLU A 278 -15.01 7.31 -6.76
C GLU A 278 -15.91 6.06 -6.65
N VAL A 279 -16.36 5.72 -5.43
CA VAL A 279 -17.16 4.51 -5.12
C VAL A 279 -18.65 4.84 -5.05
N HIS A 280 -19.47 3.95 -5.62
CA HIS A 280 -20.94 4.07 -5.60
C HIS A 280 -21.52 3.92 -4.19
N ASN A 281 -21.10 2.91 -3.42
CA ASN A 281 -21.56 2.70 -2.04
C ASN A 281 -20.40 2.58 -1.03
N PRO A 282 -19.82 3.72 -0.60
CA PRO A 282 -18.59 3.70 0.19
C PRO A 282 -18.79 3.20 1.64
N SER A 283 -20.00 3.33 2.22
CA SER A 283 -20.26 2.89 3.60
C SER A 283 -20.34 1.37 3.76
N SER A 284 -20.72 0.62 2.71
CA SER A 284 -20.74 -0.85 2.74
C SER A 284 -19.57 -1.49 2.02
N ASP A 285 -19.10 -0.88 0.92
CA ASP A 285 -18.16 -1.55 0.02
C ASP A 285 -16.71 -1.42 0.51
N LEU A 286 -16.32 -0.25 1.03
CA LEU A 286 -14.98 -0.04 1.57
C LEU A 286 -14.67 -0.96 2.77
N PRO A 287 -15.55 -1.09 3.78
CA PRO A 287 -15.31 -2.00 4.91
C PRO A 287 -15.18 -3.46 4.48
N ARG A 288 -16.01 -3.89 3.53
CA ARG A 288 -15.96 -5.25 2.99
C ARG A 288 -14.66 -5.48 2.24
N ALA A 289 -14.19 -4.53 1.46
CA ALA A 289 -12.91 -4.63 0.78
C ALA A 289 -11.73 -4.72 1.73
N ILE A 290 -11.72 -3.88 2.78
CA ILE A 290 -10.68 -3.91 3.82
C ILE A 290 -10.65 -5.27 4.52
N VAL A 291 -11.80 -5.83 4.91
CA VAL A 291 -11.86 -7.09 5.67
C VAL A 291 -11.58 -8.30 4.80
N TRP A 292 -12.13 -8.37 3.59
CA TRP A 292 -11.95 -9.53 2.70
C TRP A 292 -10.56 -9.59 2.05
N SER A 293 -9.79 -8.50 2.06
CA SER A 293 -8.41 -8.44 1.52
C SER A 293 -7.46 -9.38 2.23
N ILE A 294 -7.60 -9.52 3.54
CA ILE A 294 -6.70 -10.36 4.34
C ILE A 294 -6.95 -11.87 4.11
N PRO A 295 -8.17 -12.42 4.21
CA PRO A 295 -8.39 -13.85 4.03
C PRO A 295 -8.22 -14.32 2.58
N ILE A 296 -8.62 -13.51 1.59
CA ILE A 296 -8.40 -13.82 0.17
C ILE A 296 -6.89 -13.72 -0.12
N GLY A 297 -6.24 -12.67 0.39
CA GLY A 297 -4.80 -12.50 0.31
C GLY A 297 -4.04 -13.68 0.88
N PHE A 298 -4.42 -14.12 2.09
CA PHE A 298 -3.87 -15.28 2.77
C PHE A 298 -3.92 -16.54 1.90
N LEU A 299 -5.08 -16.85 1.32
CA LEU A 299 -5.26 -18.04 0.47
C LEU A 299 -4.38 -17.97 -0.78
N CYS A 300 -4.42 -16.84 -1.49
CA CYS A 300 -3.60 -16.63 -2.69
C CYS A 300 -2.09 -16.67 -2.39
N GLY A 301 -1.66 -16.12 -1.26
CA GLY A 301 -0.25 -16.18 -0.83
C GLY A 301 0.21 -17.60 -0.49
N VAL A 302 -0.63 -18.40 0.19
CA VAL A 302 -0.32 -19.82 0.43
C VAL A 302 -0.19 -20.59 -0.88
N LEU A 303 -1.10 -20.35 -1.84
CA LEU A 303 -1.06 -20.98 -3.16
C LEU A 303 0.21 -20.58 -3.95
N PHE A 304 0.70 -19.36 -3.78
CA PHE A 304 1.93 -18.89 -4.40
C PHE A 304 3.19 -19.44 -3.71
N LEU A 305 3.24 -19.43 -2.37
CA LEU A 305 4.43 -19.79 -1.60
C LEU A 305 4.70 -21.30 -1.58
N VAL A 306 3.66 -22.12 -1.40
CA VAL A 306 3.82 -23.57 -1.21
C VAL A 306 4.62 -24.21 -2.37
N PRO A 307 4.23 -24.05 -3.65
CA PRO A 307 4.98 -24.64 -4.76
C PRO A 307 6.45 -24.20 -4.80
N ILE A 308 6.71 -22.91 -4.56
CA ILE A 308 8.05 -22.32 -4.59
C ILE A 308 8.94 -22.94 -3.50
N MET A 309 8.40 -23.18 -2.31
CA MET A 309 9.14 -23.79 -1.21
C MET A 309 9.49 -25.26 -1.47
N PHE A 310 8.63 -26.00 -2.19
CA PHE A 310 8.90 -27.39 -2.57
C PHE A 310 9.95 -27.53 -3.67
N THR A 311 10.15 -26.51 -4.49
CA THR A 311 11.10 -26.52 -5.62
C THR A 311 12.30 -25.60 -5.40
N LEU A 312 12.50 -25.13 -4.17
CA LEU A 312 13.48 -24.10 -3.86
C LEU A 312 14.90 -24.55 -4.24
N PRO A 313 15.62 -23.83 -5.12
CA PRO A 313 17.04 -24.08 -5.39
C PRO A 313 17.90 -23.77 -4.16
N ASP A 314 19.21 -24.05 -4.25
CA ASP A 314 20.15 -23.78 -3.16
C ASP A 314 20.08 -22.32 -2.66
N ILE A 315 19.92 -22.18 -1.34
CA ILE A 315 19.69 -20.90 -0.66
C ILE A 315 20.90 -19.97 -0.82
N ALA A 316 22.12 -20.50 -0.72
CA ALA A 316 23.34 -19.70 -0.80
C ALA A 316 23.46 -19.04 -2.19
N THR A 317 23.12 -19.79 -3.24
CA THR A 317 23.09 -19.28 -4.62
C THR A 317 22.08 -18.14 -4.78
N LEU A 318 20.89 -18.28 -4.20
CA LEU A 318 19.84 -17.25 -4.28
C LEU A 318 20.19 -15.96 -3.52
N ILE A 319 20.85 -16.07 -2.37
CA ILE A 319 21.23 -14.89 -1.56
C ILE A 319 22.39 -14.12 -2.21
N SER A 320 23.27 -14.78 -2.97
CA SER A 320 24.41 -14.15 -3.64
C SER A 320 24.08 -13.32 -4.89
N VAL A 321 22.80 -13.21 -5.26
CA VAL A 321 22.38 -12.54 -6.50
C VAL A 321 22.62 -11.03 -6.44
N ALA A 322 23.46 -10.53 -7.35
CA ALA A 322 23.86 -9.12 -7.41
C ALA A 322 22.71 -8.13 -7.65
N SER A 323 21.62 -8.55 -8.31
CA SER A 323 20.44 -7.71 -8.53
C SER A 323 19.61 -7.48 -7.25
N GLY A 324 19.87 -8.22 -6.17
CA GLY A 324 19.07 -8.19 -4.95
C GLY A 324 17.67 -8.84 -5.10
N GLN A 325 17.35 -9.38 -6.28
CA GLN A 325 16.06 -9.97 -6.62
C GLN A 325 16.25 -11.43 -7.07
N PRO A 326 16.15 -12.41 -6.15
CA PRO A 326 16.47 -13.81 -6.46
C PRO A 326 15.38 -14.51 -7.30
N ILE A 327 14.18 -13.93 -7.42
CA ILE A 327 13.01 -14.58 -8.04
C ILE A 327 13.26 -14.98 -9.51
N ALA A 328 13.98 -14.15 -10.28
CA ALA A 328 14.24 -14.40 -11.69
C ALA A 328 15.18 -15.62 -11.87
N LEU A 329 16.28 -15.65 -11.13
CA LEU A 329 17.23 -16.77 -11.12
C LEU A 329 16.57 -18.04 -10.56
N MET A 330 15.76 -17.90 -9.51
CA MET A 330 15.01 -19.00 -8.93
C MET A 330 14.12 -19.68 -9.98
N PHE A 331 13.36 -18.91 -10.76
CA PHE A 331 12.53 -19.47 -11.83
C PHE A 331 13.32 -20.09 -12.98
N GLU A 332 14.47 -19.52 -13.34
CA GLU A 332 15.37 -20.12 -14.32
C GLU A 332 15.87 -21.50 -13.87
N LEU A 333 16.35 -21.60 -12.63
CA LEU A 333 16.86 -22.84 -12.05
C LEU A 333 15.76 -23.89 -11.88
N ILE A 334 14.56 -23.48 -11.44
CA ILE A 334 13.41 -24.39 -11.29
C ILE A 334 12.94 -24.94 -12.65
N MET A 335 12.92 -24.09 -13.68
CA MET A 335 12.45 -24.47 -15.02
C MET A 335 13.51 -25.20 -15.83
N GLY A 336 14.78 -25.10 -15.47
CA GLY A 336 15.92 -25.67 -16.20
C GLY A 336 16.09 -25.09 -17.60
N SER A 337 15.47 -23.94 -17.90
CA SER A 337 15.54 -23.27 -19.20
C SER A 337 15.38 -21.77 -19.05
N LYS A 338 16.19 -21.01 -19.80
CA LYS A 338 16.14 -19.54 -19.83
C LYS A 338 14.78 -19.01 -20.27
N GLY A 339 14.16 -19.64 -21.27
CA GLY A 339 12.84 -19.25 -21.76
C GLY A 339 11.72 -19.48 -20.73
N GLY A 340 11.77 -20.57 -19.97
CA GLY A 340 10.81 -20.83 -18.90
C GLY A 340 10.96 -19.84 -17.74
N GLY A 341 12.20 -19.56 -17.33
CA GLY A 341 12.50 -18.55 -16.31
C GLY A 341 12.02 -17.15 -16.71
N PHE A 342 12.28 -16.74 -17.95
CA PHE A 342 11.82 -15.45 -18.48
C PHE A 342 10.29 -15.36 -18.56
N GLY A 343 9.61 -16.44 -18.97
CA GLY A 343 8.15 -16.47 -19.02
C GLY A 343 7.49 -16.25 -17.65
N LEU A 344 8.01 -16.90 -16.60
CA LEU A 344 7.51 -16.71 -15.23
C LEU A 344 7.89 -15.34 -14.66
N TRP A 345 9.10 -14.86 -14.96
CA TRP A 345 9.53 -13.51 -14.62
C TRP A 345 8.63 -12.44 -15.25
N PHE A 346 8.26 -12.59 -16.53
CA PHE A 346 7.42 -11.64 -17.25
C PHE A 346 6.03 -11.47 -16.60
N ILE A 347 5.48 -12.55 -16.05
CA ILE A 347 4.24 -12.51 -15.27
C ILE A 347 4.41 -11.61 -14.05
N ILE A 348 5.45 -11.83 -13.23
CA ILE A 348 5.72 -11.03 -12.01
C ILE A 348 6.05 -9.58 -12.36
N PHE A 349 6.82 -9.35 -13.44
CA PHE A 349 7.12 -8.01 -13.93
C PHE A 349 5.84 -7.25 -14.35
N GLY A 350 4.93 -7.91 -15.07
CA GLY A 350 3.63 -7.34 -15.43
C GLY A 350 2.81 -6.94 -14.19
N ILE A 351 2.78 -7.80 -13.17
CA ILE A 351 2.14 -7.50 -11.88
C ILE A 351 2.78 -6.27 -11.21
N GLY A 352 4.11 -6.18 -11.21
CA GLY A 352 4.85 -5.04 -10.65
C GLY A 352 4.55 -3.72 -11.36
N MET A 353 4.38 -3.74 -12.69
CA MET A 353 4.01 -2.55 -13.47
C MET A 353 2.58 -2.09 -13.17
N PHE A 354 1.62 -3.01 -13.10
CA PHE A 354 0.24 -2.65 -12.72
C PHE A 354 0.18 -2.11 -11.28
N CYS A 355 0.95 -2.70 -10.36
CA CYS A 355 1.07 -2.21 -8.99
C CYS A 355 1.67 -0.80 -8.92
N ALA A 356 2.72 -0.53 -9.70
CA ALA A 356 3.34 0.80 -9.80
C ALA A 356 2.36 1.88 -10.32
N ILE A 357 1.50 1.55 -11.29
CA ILE A 357 0.47 2.46 -11.79
C ILE A 357 -0.58 2.73 -10.70
N SER A 358 -1.10 1.68 -10.07
CA SER A 358 -2.16 1.78 -9.06
C SER A 358 -1.70 2.61 -7.84
N ILE A 359 -0.50 2.34 -7.32
CA ILE A 359 0.04 3.11 -6.17
C ILE A 359 0.33 4.57 -6.51
N SER A 360 0.78 4.86 -7.74
CA SER A 360 1.01 6.24 -8.18
C SER A 360 -0.29 7.04 -8.26
N CYS A 361 -1.37 6.39 -8.73
CA CYS A 361 -2.70 6.98 -8.72
C CYS A 361 -3.16 7.27 -7.29
N ALA A 362 -3.02 6.29 -6.39
CA ALA A 362 -3.43 6.44 -5.01
C ALA A 362 -2.62 7.51 -4.24
N ALA A 363 -1.31 7.60 -4.50
CA ALA A 363 -0.45 8.65 -3.96
C ALA A 363 -0.92 10.05 -4.35
N SER A 364 -1.37 10.21 -5.60
CA SER A 364 -1.97 11.45 -6.07
C SER A 364 -3.27 11.79 -5.33
N ARG A 365 -4.18 10.81 -5.15
CA ARG A 365 -5.45 11.01 -4.43
C ARG A 365 -5.25 11.35 -2.96
N ALA A 366 -4.37 10.65 -2.25
CA ALA A 366 -4.04 10.92 -0.87
C ALA A 366 -3.39 12.31 -0.69
N THR A 367 -2.47 12.67 -1.58
CA THR A 367 -1.82 13.99 -1.58
C THR A 367 -2.82 15.11 -1.84
N TRP A 368 -3.75 14.91 -2.78
CA TRP A 368 -4.81 15.86 -3.07
C TRP A 368 -5.78 16.04 -1.89
N ALA A 369 -6.23 14.94 -1.27
CA ALA A 369 -7.16 15.01 -0.14
C ALA A 369 -6.57 15.81 1.03
N PHE A 370 -5.28 15.59 1.33
CA PHE A 370 -4.59 16.34 2.39
C PHE A 370 -4.29 17.80 1.99
N ALA A 371 -4.06 18.08 0.70
CA ALA A 371 -3.97 19.44 0.19
C ALA A 371 -5.33 20.18 0.26
N ARG A 372 -6.45 19.50 0.02
CA ARG A 372 -7.80 20.08 0.13
C ARG A 372 -8.09 20.60 1.53
N ASP A 373 -7.58 19.92 2.56
CA ASP A 373 -7.77 20.28 3.96
C ASP A 373 -6.71 21.28 4.49
N GLY A 374 -5.96 21.92 3.58
CA GLY A 374 -5.04 23.01 3.92
C GLY A 374 -3.76 22.58 4.64
N ALA A 375 -3.44 21.29 4.67
CA ALA A 375 -2.37 20.75 5.52
C ALA A 375 -0.97 20.70 4.85
N ILE A 376 -0.90 20.97 3.54
CA ILE A 376 0.34 21.00 2.74
C ILE A 376 0.74 22.45 2.39
N PRO A 377 2.04 22.81 2.36
CA PRO A 377 2.48 24.09 1.78
C PRO A 377 1.97 24.27 0.34
N PHE A 378 1.54 25.47 -0.02
CA PHE A 378 0.91 25.78 -1.31
C PHE A 378 -0.35 24.92 -1.61
N HIS A 379 -1.14 24.62 -0.57
CA HIS A 379 -2.36 23.84 -0.67
C HIS A 379 -3.30 24.31 -1.80
N THR A 380 -3.39 25.62 -2.06
CA THR A 380 -4.22 26.21 -3.12
C THR A 380 -3.81 25.81 -4.54
N THR A 381 -2.57 25.37 -4.76
CA THR A 381 -2.10 24.86 -6.05
C THR A 381 -2.30 23.36 -6.16
N PHE A 382 -2.02 22.61 -5.08
CA PHE A 382 -2.08 21.15 -5.07
C PHE A 382 -3.50 20.59 -4.87
N SER A 383 -4.43 21.37 -4.33
CA SER A 383 -5.85 21.00 -4.21
C SER A 383 -6.64 21.16 -5.51
N LYS A 384 -6.09 21.84 -6.53
CA LYS A 384 -6.80 22.06 -7.81
C LYS A 384 -6.94 20.75 -8.60
N VAL A 385 -8.19 20.37 -8.85
CA VAL A 385 -8.55 19.28 -9.76
C VAL A 385 -8.67 19.82 -11.18
N ASN A 386 -7.94 19.24 -12.13
CA ASN A 386 -8.07 19.58 -13.54
C ASN A 386 -9.26 18.81 -14.14
N LYS A 387 -10.36 19.52 -14.39
CA LYS A 387 -11.58 18.97 -15.01
C LYS A 387 -11.48 18.78 -16.53
N HIS A 388 -10.46 19.36 -17.17
CA HIS A 388 -10.24 19.27 -18.63
C HIS A 388 -9.59 17.96 -19.11
N LEU A 389 -8.86 17.24 -18.23
CA LEU A 389 -8.39 15.90 -18.53
C LEU A 389 -9.47 14.89 -18.13
N SER A 390 -9.78 13.94 -19.02
CA SER A 390 -10.81 12.93 -18.85
C SER A 390 -10.69 12.23 -17.49
N GLY A 391 -11.65 12.50 -16.59
CA GLY A 391 -11.77 11.84 -15.28
C GLY A 391 -11.35 12.64 -14.05
N GLY A 392 -11.09 13.95 -14.13
CA GLY A 392 -10.93 14.81 -12.95
C GLY A 392 -9.73 14.44 -12.07
N ILE A 393 -8.52 14.65 -12.61
CA ILE A 393 -7.26 14.24 -11.95
C ILE A 393 -6.59 15.45 -11.31
N PRO A 394 -6.11 15.37 -10.04
CA PRO A 394 -5.26 16.38 -9.43
C PRO A 394 -3.83 16.23 -9.96
N LEU A 395 -3.60 16.76 -11.17
CA LEU A 395 -2.29 16.67 -11.86
C LEU A 395 -1.16 17.25 -11.00
N ASN A 396 -1.41 18.34 -10.29
CA ASN A 396 -0.39 19.00 -9.46
C ASN A 396 0.02 18.11 -8.27
N ALA A 397 -0.92 17.38 -7.67
CA ALA A 397 -0.65 16.44 -6.58
C ALA A 397 0.13 15.21 -7.09
N LEU A 398 -0.21 14.71 -8.29
CA LEU A 398 0.53 13.64 -8.95
C LEU A 398 1.98 14.05 -9.23
N LEU A 399 2.20 15.23 -9.81
CA LEU A 399 3.55 15.75 -10.10
C LEU A 399 4.36 15.97 -8.81
N LEU A 400 3.73 16.46 -7.74
CA LEU A 400 4.38 16.59 -6.44
C LEU A 400 4.84 15.23 -5.89
N SER A 401 3.93 14.25 -5.84
CA SER A 401 4.25 12.90 -5.35
C SER A 401 5.36 12.23 -6.18
N THR A 402 5.31 12.38 -7.51
CA THR A 402 6.35 11.89 -8.43
C THR A 402 7.69 12.58 -8.19
N THR A 403 7.68 13.90 -8.01
CA THR A 403 8.91 14.67 -7.75
C THR A 403 9.56 14.23 -6.44
N ILE A 404 8.78 14.08 -5.38
CA ILE A 404 9.27 13.60 -4.08
C ILE A 404 9.83 12.18 -4.22
N GLN A 405 9.13 11.30 -4.93
CA GLN A 405 9.59 9.94 -5.20
C GLN A 405 10.91 9.91 -5.95
N VAL A 406 11.07 10.72 -7.01
CA VAL A 406 12.34 10.84 -7.75
C VAL A 406 13.45 11.38 -6.83
N LEU A 407 13.18 12.40 -6.02
CA LEU A 407 14.17 12.94 -5.07
C LEU A 407 14.61 11.91 -4.03
N LEU A 408 13.68 11.11 -3.51
CA LEU A 408 14.00 10.02 -2.58
C LEU A 408 14.75 8.88 -3.27
N ALA A 409 14.45 8.59 -4.53
CA ALA A 409 15.20 7.62 -5.33
C ALA A 409 16.68 8.03 -5.51
N LEU A 410 16.96 9.34 -5.65
CA LEU A 410 18.32 9.85 -5.74
C LEU A 410 19.17 9.52 -4.50
N ILE A 411 18.56 9.28 -3.33
CA ILE A 411 19.31 8.92 -2.11
C ILE A 411 19.96 7.53 -2.24
N TYR A 412 19.37 6.63 -3.03
CA TYR A 412 19.98 5.33 -3.35
C TYR A 412 21.38 5.49 -3.97
N LEU A 413 21.63 6.59 -4.70
CA LEU A 413 22.94 6.89 -5.30
C LEU A 413 24.04 7.04 -4.26
N GLY A 414 23.71 7.59 -3.09
CA GLY A 414 24.66 7.80 -2.01
C GLY A 414 24.80 6.58 -1.10
N SER A 415 23.68 5.89 -0.80
CA SER A 415 23.67 4.74 0.08
C SER A 415 22.46 3.84 -0.15
N SER A 416 22.70 2.58 -0.51
CA SER A 416 21.66 1.55 -0.58
C SER A 416 21.04 1.24 0.79
N ALA A 417 21.83 1.37 1.87
CA ALA A 417 21.34 1.21 3.24
C ALA A 417 20.35 2.33 3.62
N ALA A 418 20.62 3.57 3.20
CA ALA A 418 19.72 4.69 3.43
C ALA A 418 18.40 4.52 2.66
N PHE A 419 18.47 4.04 1.42
CA PHE A 419 17.27 3.75 0.63
C PHE A 419 16.41 2.63 1.21
N ASN A 420 17.03 1.51 1.58
CA ASN A 420 16.32 0.39 2.23
C ASN A 420 15.64 0.84 3.53
N ALA A 421 16.23 1.81 4.24
CA ALA A 421 15.58 2.43 5.39
C ALA A 421 14.30 3.20 5.01
N PHE A 422 14.24 3.91 3.88
CA PHE A 422 12.99 4.54 3.41
C PHE A 422 11.90 3.53 3.08
N VAL A 423 12.27 2.36 2.52
CA VAL A 423 11.33 1.27 2.27
C VAL A 423 10.77 0.71 3.59
N GLY A 424 11.62 0.52 4.60
CA GLY A 424 11.17 0.10 5.94
C GLY A 424 10.28 1.14 6.63
N VAL A 425 10.62 2.43 6.49
CA VAL A 425 9.81 3.55 7.01
C VAL A 425 8.44 3.59 6.38
N ALA A 426 8.29 3.18 5.13
CA ALA A 426 7.01 3.14 4.45
C ALA A 426 5.99 2.27 5.20
N VAL A 427 6.40 1.06 5.58
CA VAL A 427 5.57 0.14 6.37
C VAL A 427 5.33 0.68 7.78
N MET A 428 6.38 1.24 8.41
CA MET A 428 6.26 1.82 9.75
C MET A 428 5.29 3.01 9.79
N ALA A 429 5.33 3.88 8.79
CA ALA A 429 4.50 5.08 8.70
C ALA A 429 3.04 4.71 8.41
N LEU A 430 2.80 3.82 7.45
CA LEU A 430 1.44 3.32 7.16
C LEU A 430 0.88 2.52 8.34
N GLY A 431 1.65 1.58 8.90
CA GLY A 431 1.27 0.80 10.08
C GLY A 431 0.92 1.69 11.27
N SER A 432 1.71 2.73 11.53
CA SER A 432 1.42 3.72 12.58
C SER A 432 0.16 4.53 12.29
N SER A 433 -0.07 4.93 11.04
CA SER A 433 -1.28 5.66 10.62
C SER A 433 -2.55 4.82 10.81
N TYR A 434 -2.47 3.50 10.59
CA TYR A 434 -3.59 2.59 10.82
C TYR A 434 -3.82 2.27 12.29
N ALA A 435 -2.74 2.18 13.07
CA ALA A 435 -2.81 1.89 14.49
C ALA A 435 -3.36 3.07 15.31
N MET A 436 -3.09 4.31 14.89
CA MET A 436 -3.50 5.51 15.62
C MET A 436 -5.02 5.66 15.82
N PRO A 437 -5.89 5.58 14.79
CA PRO A 437 -7.34 5.68 14.99
C PRO A 437 -7.90 4.50 15.79
N VAL A 438 -7.30 3.31 15.67
CA VAL A 438 -7.69 2.12 16.47
C VAL A 438 -7.30 2.30 17.94
N ALA A 439 -6.11 2.83 18.22
CA ALA A 439 -5.64 3.14 19.57
C ALA A 439 -6.49 4.24 20.22
N ILE A 440 -6.84 5.29 19.47
CA ILE A 440 -7.73 6.35 19.94
C ILE A 440 -9.13 5.79 20.22
N SER A 441 -9.67 4.96 19.32
CA SER A 441 -10.96 4.29 19.52
C SER A 441 -10.96 3.42 20.80
N LEU A 442 -9.87 2.71 21.06
CA LEU A 442 -9.69 1.93 22.29
C LEU A 442 -9.61 2.83 23.54
N ALA A 443 -8.85 3.92 23.47
CA ALA A 443 -8.72 4.90 24.56
C ALA A 443 -10.04 5.62 24.89
N SER A 444 -10.87 5.88 23.88
CA SER A 444 -12.22 6.44 24.02
C SER A 444 -13.28 5.39 24.38
N ALA A 445 -12.86 4.17 24.74
CA ALA A 445 -13.73 3.04 25.09
C ALA A 445 -14.80 2.72 24.02
N ARG A 446 -14.50 2.99 22.74
CA ARG A 446 -15.40 2.80 21.59
C ARG A 446 -16.76 3.52 21.71
N ARG A 447 -16.83 4.60 22.48
CA ARG A 447 -18.07 5.40 22.68
C ARG A 447 -18.64 5.92 21.36
N ASP A 448 -17.78 6.32 20.43
CA ASP A 448 -18.19 6.82 19.12
C ASP A 448 -18.54 5.71 18.13
N MET A 449 -18.48 4.43 18.51
CA MET A 449 -18.68 3.30 17.58
C MET A 449 -20.03 2.60 17.70
N VAL A 450 -20.92 3.10 18.57
CA VAL A 450 -22.18 2.46 18.98
C VAL A 450 -23.22 2.32 17.84
N GLU A 451 -23.02 3.02 16.72
CA GLU A 451 -23.93 3.02 15.56
C GLU A 451 -23.22 2.71 14.23
N SER A 452 -22.09 2.00 14.26
CA SER A 452 -21.42 1.64 12.99
C SER A 452 -22.27 0.65 12.18
N PRO A 453 -22.41 0.82 10.85
CA PRO A 453 -23.05 -0.16 9.96
C PRO A 453 -22.40 -1.55 9.99
N PHE A 454 -21.14 -1.63 10.45
CA PHE A 454 -20.39 -2.87 10.63
C PHE A 454 -19.94 -3.03 12.09
N PRO A 455 -20.84 -3.41 13.02
CA PRO A 455 -20.51 -3.45 14.43
C PRO A 455 -19.70 -4.71 14.78
N LEU A 456 -18.52 -4.51 15.39
CA LEU A 456 -17.70 -5.60 15.94
C LEU A 456 -18.25 -6.16 17.26
N GLY A 457 -19.30 -5.54 17.80
CA GLY A 457 -19.97 -5.94 19.03
C GLY A 457 -19.00 -6.04 20.21
N ARG A 458 -19.16 -7.12 20.99
CA ARG A 458 -18.40 -7.39 22.23
C ARG A 458 -16.92 -7.71 22.02
N PHE A 459 -16.54 -8.17 20.82
CA PHE A 459 -15.14 -8.55 20.53
C PHE A 459 -14.26 -7.36 20.16
N GLY A 460 -14.84 -6.20 19.82
CA GLY A 460 -14.05 -5.09 19.30
C GLY A 460 -12.98 -4.52 20.25
N PRO A 461 -13.14 -4.44 21.59
CA PRO A 461 -12.03 -3.98 22.44
C PRO A 461 -10.84 -4.94 22.42
N ALA A 462 -11.10 -6.26 22.37
CA ALA A 462 -10.04 -7.27 22.30
C ALA A 462 -9.31 -7.23 20.95
N LEU A 463 -10.06 -7.09 19.86
CA LEU A 463 -9.49 -6.98 18.50
C LEU A 463 -8.68 -5.69 18.34
N ASN A 464 -9.17 -4.56 18.84
CA ASN A 464 -8.43 -3.30 18.85
C ASN A 464 -7.14 -3.43 19.69
N GLY A 465 -7.19 -4.09 20.85
CA GLY A 465 -6.02 -4.32 21.70
C GLY A 465 -4.95 -5.15 21.00
N ILE A 466 -5.33 -6.27 20.37
CA ILE A 466 -4.42 -7.11 19.58
C ILE A 466 -3.82 -6.31 18.42
N ALA A 467 -4.62 -5.52 17.71
CA ALA A 467 -4.18 -4.70 16.59
C ALA A 467 -3.11 -3.66 16.99
N VAL A 468 -3.28 -3.00 18.14
CA VAL A 468 -2.31 -2.01 18.65
C VAL A 468 -1.01 -2.68 19.08
N VAL A 469 -1.09 -3.83 19.77
CA VAL A 469 0.11 -4.59 20.18
C VAL A 469 0.86 -5.11 18.96
N TRP A 470 0.14 -5.61 17.96
CA TRP A 470 0.72 -6.08 16.71
C TRP A 470 1.43 -4.95 15.96
N ALA A 471 0.79 -3.80 15.78
CA ALA A 471 1.41 -2.64 15.13
C ALA A 471 2.64 -2.15 15.90
N ALA A 472 2.60 -2.12 17.23
CA ALA A 472 3.77 -1.77 18.05
C ALA A 472 4.92 -2.78 17.88
N PHE A 473 4.61 -4.07 17.74
CA PHE A 473 5.60 -5.11 17.49
C PHE A 473 6.20 -4.99 16.09
N GLU A 474 5.38 -4.76 15.05
CA GLU A 474 5.86 -4.49 13.68
C GLU A 474 6.86 -3.33 13.66
N MET A 475 6.58 -2.23 14.36
CA MET A 475 7.49 -1.08 14.46
C MET A 475 8.87 -1.45 15.01
N VAL A 476 8.92 -2.34 16.00
CA VAL A 476 10.19 -2.84 16.56
C VAL A 476 10.90 -3.74 15.55
N LEU A 477 10.18 -4.63 14.87
CA LEU A 477 10.76 -5.52 13.86
C LEU A 477 11.41 -4.74 12.71
N PHE A 478 10.70 -3.76 12.14
CA PHE A 478 11.23 -2.92 11.06
C PHE A 478 12.35 -1.99 11.49
N SER A 479 12.59 -1.83 12.79
CA SER A 479 13.71 -1.05 13.33
C SER A 479 15.00 -1.87 13.48
N MET A 480 14.94 -3.20 13.37
CA MET A 480 16.10 -4.08 13.57
C MET A 480 16.80 -4.43 12.24
N PRO A 481 18.14 -4.65 12.26
CA PRO A 481 18.88 -5.04 11.08
C PRO A 481 18.67 -6.52 10.74
N ALA A 482 18.65 -6.84 9.43
CA ALA A 482 18.38 -8.18 8.94
C ALA A 482 19.54 -9.17 9.17
N VAL A 483 20.78 -8.69 9.29
CA VAL A 483 22.00 -9.51 9.39
C VAL A 483 22.95 -8.95 10.46
N LEU A 484 23.58 -9.85 11.21
CA LEU A 484 24.70 -9.56 12.12
C LEU A 484 26.02 -10.14 11.56
N PRO A 485 27.17 -9.48 11.73
CA PRO A 485 27.39 -8.22 12.48
C PRO A 485 26.93 -6.97 11.73
N VAL A 486 26.54 -5.94 12.48
CA VAL A 486 26.08 -4.66 11.92
C VAL A 486 27.29 -3.86 11.41
N THR A 487 27.31 -3.60 10.10
CA THR A 487 28.21 -2.64 9.45
C THR A 487 27.41 -1.39 9.06
N PRO A 488 28.06 -0.27 8.73
CA PRO A 488 27.36 0.91 8.22
C PRO A 488 26.47 0.62 7.00
N GLN A 489 26.79 -0.43 6.23
CA GLN A 489 26.01 -0.88 5.08
C GLN A 489 24.89 -1.89 5.43
N SER A 490 25.01 -2.67 6.51
CA SER A 490 23.96 -3.63 6.93
C SER A 490 23.04 -3.10 8.04
N MET A 491 23.32 -1.90 8.57
CA MET A 491 22.47 -1.25 9.56
C MET A 491 21.14 -0.82 8.96
N ASN A 492 20.06 -1.10 9.69
CA ASN A 492 18.72 -0.63 9.35
C ASN A 492 18.49 0.76 9.97
N TYR A 493 18.48 1.80 9.14
CA TYR A 493 18.26 3.19 9.57
C TYR A 493 16.77 3.59 9.60
N ALA A 494 15.84 2.64 9.43
CA ALA A 494 14.41 2.96 9.33
C ALA A 494 13.88 3.72 10.56
N SER A 495 14.31 3.35 11.77
CA SER A 495 13.92 4.04 13.01
C SER A 495 14.38 5.50 13.04
N VAL A 496 15.61 5.78 12.59
CA VAL A 496 16.18 7.13 12.54
C VAL A 496 15.42 7.99 11.53
N VAL A 497 15.15 7.44 10.36
CA VAL A 497 14.41 8.13 9.29
C VAL A 497 12.95 8.37 9.72
N PHE A 498 12.32 7.40 10.37
CA PHE A 498 10.96 7.55 10.92
C PHE A 498 10.89 8.69 11.95
N VAL A 499 11.84 8.75 12.89
CA VAL A 499 11.92 9.84 13.87
C VAL A 499 12.20 11.17 13.19
N ALA A 500 13.06 11.21 12.17
CA ALA A 500 13.32 12.44 11.41
C ALA A 500 12.06 12.97 10.71
N PHE A 501 11.27 12.10 10.07
CA PHE A 501 9.98 12.49 9.48
C PHE A 501 8.96 12.92 10.53
N ALA A 502 8.89 12.23 11.66
CA ALA A 502 8.02 12.60 12.77
C ALA A 502 8.39 13.99 13.34
N LEU A 503 9.68 14.26 13.50
CA LEU A 503 10.20 15.57 13.93
C LEU A 503 9.93 16.66 12.88
N MET A 504 10.08 16.36 11.59
CA MET A 504 9.76 17.30 10.52
C MET A 504 8.27 17.63 10.49
N SER A 505 7.40 16.63 10.66
CA SER A 505 5.95 16.83 10.79
C SER A 505 5.60 17.67 12.03
N ALA A 506 6.24 17.40 13.16
CA ALA A 506 6.06 18.17 14.39
C ALA A 506 6.57 19.62 14.28
N ALA A 507 7.73 19.83 13.64
CA ALA A 507 8.26 21.16 13.37
C ALA A 507 7.32 21.94 12.42
N TRP A 508 6.83 21.29 11.37
CA TRP A 508 5.87 21.88 10.45
C TRP A 508 4.52 22.19 11.13
N TYR A 509 4.08 21.37 12.08
CA TYR A 509 2.92 21.65 12.93
C TYR A 509 3.13 22.91 13.77
N LEU A 510 4.30 23.06 14.40
CA LEU A 510 4.61 24.22 15.24
C LEU A 510 4.72 25.52 14.44
N ILE A 511 5.23 25.46 13.21
CA ILE A 511 5.45 26.63 12.34
C ILE A 511 4.15 27.06 11.67
N SER A 512 3.40 26.13 11.07
CA SER A 512 2.27 26.45 10.21
C SER A 512 0.96 25.79 10.66
N GLY A 513 1.01 24.52 11.06
CA GLY A 513 -0.19 23.75 11.44
C GLY A 513 -0.98 24.36 12.59
N ARG A 514 -0.32 24.89 13.62
CA ARG A 514 -0.99 25.53 14.77
C ARG A 514 -1.80 26.77 14.40
N PHE A 515 -1.46 27.44 13.30
CA PHE A 515 -2.06 28.71 12.89
C PHE A 515 -3.02 28.58 11.70
N HIS A 516 -2.79 27.62 10.80
CA HIS A 516 -3.54 27.49 9.54
C HIS A 516 -4.39 26.21 9.44
N TYR A 517 -4.14 25.19 10.27
CA TYR A 517 -4.90 23.94 10.20
C TYR A 517 -6.12 24.00 11.11
N THR A 518 -7.29 24.25 10.53
CA THR A 518 -8.59 24.21 11.21
C THR A 518 -9.18 22.80 11.29
N GLY A 519 -8.53 21.81 10.65
CA GLY A 519 -9.03 20.46 10.48
C GLY A 519 -10.12 20.37 9.40
N PRO A 520 -10.61 19.16 9.08
CA PRO A 520 -11.76 18.95 8.21
C PRO A 520 -12.95 19.82 8.62
N ASN A 521 -13.56 20.54 7.68
CA ASN A 521 -14.78 21.31 7.94
C ASN A 521 -15.90 20.34 8.31
N ILE A 522 -16.18 20.14 9.59
CA ILE A 522 -17.40 19.41 9.99
C ILE A 522 -18.51 20.47 10.01
N PRO A 523 -19.66 20.28 9.33
CA PRO A 523 -20.82 21.11 9.57
C PRO A 523 -21.13 20.99 11.06
N GLU A 524 -21.11 22.12 11.78
CA GLU A 524 -21.47 22.12 13.20
C GLU A 524 -22.79 21.35 13.33
N ALA A 525 -22.85 20.40 14.27
CA ALA A 525 -24.11 19.78 14.63
C ALA A 525 -25.03 20.92 15.05
N ASN A 526 -25.92 21.33 14.12
CA ASN A 526 -26.82 22.44 14.33
C ASN A 526 -27.51 22.21 15.68
N SER A 527 -27.57 23.29 16.45
CA SER A 527 -28.35 23.38 17.67
C SER A 527 -29.67 22.58 17.55
N PRO A 528 -30.14 21.91 18.61
CA PRO A 528 -31.30 20.99 18.58
C PRO A 528 -32.64 21.62 18.14
N THR A 529 -32.64 22.86 17.69
CA THR A 529 -33.78 23.65 17.25
C THR A 529 -34.05 23.58 15.74
N GLU A 530 -33.06 23.29 14.88
CA GLU A 530 -33.26 23.28 13.41
C GLU A 530 -33.61 21.89 12.83
N SER A 531 -33.15 20.80 13.45
CA SER A 531 -33.51 19.43 13.04
C SER A 531 -35.01 19.15 13.15
N ALA A 532 -35.72 19.85 14.06
CA ALA A 532 -37.16 19.72 14.21
C ALA A 532 -37.93 20.47 13.10
N ALA A 533 -37.35 21.53 12.52
CA ALA A 533 -37.98 22.28 11.43
C ALA A 533 -37.82 21.53 10.09
N ALA A 534 -36.63 20.98 9.82
CA ALA A 534 -36.37 20.21 8.60
C ALA A 534 -37.19 18.91 8.51
N GLN A 535 -37.39 18.20 9.63
CA GLN A 535 -38.23 16.99 9.67
C GLN A 535 -39.74 17.29 9.53
N VAL A 536 -40.17 18.52 9.81
CA VAL A 536 -41.57 18.94 9.64
C VAL A 536 -41.85 19.34 8.19
N ASP A 537 -40.89 19.94 7.50
CA ASP A 537 -41.02 20.27 6.07
C ASP A 537 -40.94 19.03 5.18
N GLU A 538 -40.07 18.05 5.50
CA GLU A 538 -39.97 16.79 4.76
C GLU A 538 -41.26 15.94 4.88
N LYS A 539 -41.94 15.98 6.04
CA LYS A 539 -43.27 15.35 6.22
C LYS A 539 -44.40 16.08 5.51
N LYS A 540 -44.27 17.40 5.27
CA LYS A 540 -45.26 18.16 4.49
C LYS A 540 -45.14 17.87 3.00
N GLU A 541 -43.92 17.78 2.47
CA GLU A 541 -43.71 17.38 1.07
C GLU A 541 -44.18 15.94 0.80
N PHE A 542 -43.97 15.01 1.73
CA PHE A 542 -44.46 13.63 1.59
C PHE A 542 -45.99 13.51 1.51
N ASN A 543 -46.72 14.38 2.22
CA ASN A 543 -48.19 14.37 2.20
C ASN A 543 -48.79 15.08 0.98
N VAL A 544 -48.05 15.99 0.33
CA VAL A 544 -48.50 16.66 -0.91
C VAL A 544 -48.29 15.78 -2.15
N VAL A 545 -47.35 14.84 -2.10
CA VAL A 545 -47.10 13.88 -3.20
C VAL A 545 -48.06 12.68 -3.16
N GLN A 546 -48.76 12.45 -2.04
CA GLN A 546 -49.74 11.37 -1.88
C GLN A 546 -51.22 11.81 -1.97
N SER A 547 -51.49 13.11 -2.11
CA SER A 547 -52.83 13.66 -2.43
C SER A 547 -52.92 14.06 -3.89
#